data_AF-A0A965E4A0-F1
#
_entry.id   AF-A0A965E4A0-F1
#
_cell.length_a   1.000
_cell.length_b   1.000
_cell.length_c   1.000
_cell.angle_alpha   90.00
_cell.angle_beta   90.00
_cell.angle_gamma   90.00
#
_symmetry.space_group_name_H-M   'P 1'
#
loop_
_entity.id
_entity.type
_entity.pdbx_description
1 polymer ?
#
loop_
_entity_poly.entity_id
_entity_poly.type
_entity_poly.pdbx_seq_one_letter_code
_entity_poly.pdbx_strand_id
1 'polypeptide(L)' 'VIVIGGGVSEAADIVMPIVQRWFVETLYSPEQRKHPDLRVAQLGEHAGAIGAALFGAMHA' A
#
# COMPACT_ATOMS: atom_id res chain seq x y z
N VAL A 1 -1.62 -7.59 -4.80
CA VAL A 1 -0.75 -6.59 -4.16
C VAL A 1 -1.65 -5.60 -3.46
N ILE A 2 -1.38 -5.29 -2.20
CA ILE A 2 -1.99 -4.16 -1.50
C ILE A 2 -0.92 -3.07 -1.42
N VAL A 3 -1.27 -1.85 -1.83
CA VAL A 3 -0.35 -0.71 -1.82
C VAL A 3 -0.73 0.23 -0.69
N ILE A 4 0.22 0.52 0.20
CA ILE A 4 0.10 1.50 1.27
C ILE A 4 0.62 2.84 0.75
N GLY A 5 -0.30 3.81 0.63
CA GLY A 5 -0.01 5.18 0.18
C GLY A 5 -0.28 6.22 1.27
N GLY A 6 -0.17 7.49 0.88
CA GLY A 6 -0.35 8.65 1.79
C GLY A 6 0.93 9.02 2.53
N GLY A 7 0.87 10.03 3.41
CA GLY A 7 2.06 10.55 4.12
C GLY A 7 2.78 9.51 4.97
N VAL A 8 2.09 8.45 5.42
CA VAL A 8 2.71 7.33 6.15
C VAL A 8 3.78 6.59 5.31
N SER A 9 3.71 6.68 3.98
CA SER A 9 4.71 6.12 3.08
C SER A 9 6.10 6.74 3.24
N GLU A 10 6.22 7.97 3.78
CA GLU A 10 7.52 8.60 4.06
C GLU A 10 8.29 7.90 5.19
N ALA A 11 7.58 7.28 6.12
CA ALA A 11 8.16 6.53 7.25
C ALA A 11 8.08 5.00 7.02
N ALA A 12 8.04 4.57 5.77
CA ALA A 12 7.81 3.18 5.39
C ALA A 12 8.78 2.20 6.06
N ASP A 13 10.06 2.55 6.13
CA ASP A 13 11.14 1.72 6.68
C ASP A 13 10.87 1.31 8.15
N ILE A 14 10.16 2.20 8.87
CA ILE A 14 9.83 2.04 10.29
C ILE A 14 8.47 1.35 10.44
N VAL A 15 7.48 1.75 9.64
CA VAL A 15 6.08 1.33 9.81
C VAL A 15 5.78 -0.01 9.12
N MET A 16 6.35 -0.25 7.94
CA MET A 16 6.01 -1.42 7.12
C MET A 16 6.36 -2.77 7.76
N PRO A 17 7.47 -2.95 8.50
CA PRO A 17 7.72 -4.20 9.21
C PRO A 17 6.60 -4.55 10.22
N ILE A 18 6.07 -3.54 10.90
CA ILE A 18 4.98 -3.70 11.87
C ILE A 18 3.67 -4.04 11.16
N VAL A 19 3.36 -3.33 10.06
CA VAL A 19 2.17 -3.60 9.24
C VAL A 19 2.21 -5.01 8.67
N GLN A 20 3.35 -5.45 8.12
CA GLN A 20 3.51 -6.79 7.57
C GLN A 20 3.29 -7.88 8.61
N ARG A 21 3.86 -7.72 9.81
CA ARG A 21 3.66 -8.65 10.92
C ARG A 21 2.18 -8.79 11.27
N TRP A 22 1.51 -7.68 11.58
CA TRP A 22 0.11 -7.71 11.99
C TRP A 22 -0.84 -8.12 10.87
N PHE A 23 -0.50 -7.82 9.63
CA PHE A 23 -1.26 -8.30 8.48
C PHE A 23 -1.33 -9.83 8.46
N VAL A 24 -0.23 -10.53 8.74
CA VAL A 24 -0.25 -11.99 8.81
C VAL A 24 -0.94 -12.49 10.08
N GLU A 25 -0.61 -11.93 11.25
CA GLU A 25 -1.11 -12.40 12.56
C GLU A 25 -2.64 -12.27 12.71
N THR A 26 -3.27 -11.31 12.01
CA THR A 26 -4.72 -11.05 12.12
C THR A 26 -5.57 -11.74 11.06
N LEU A 27 -4.95 -12.39 10.08
CA LEU A 27 -5.69 -13.12 9.05
C LEU A 27 -6.24 -14.44 9.58
N TYR A 28 -7.42 -14.82 9.10
CA TYR A 28 -7.98 -16.13 9.37
C TYR A 28 -7.20 -17.23 8.63
N SER A 29 -6.70 -18.21 9.39
CA SER A 29 -5.89 -19.33 8.89
C SER A 29 -4.74 -18.87 7.98
N PRO A 30 -3.79 -18.07 8.49
CA PRO A 30 -2.80 -17.40 7.65
C PRO A 30 -1.94 -18.41 6.88
N GLU A 31 -1.53 -19.51 7.53
CA GLU A 31 -0.72 -20.57 6.94
C GLU A 31 -1.40 -21.34 5.78
N GLN A 32 -2.73 -21.24 5.64
CA GLN A 32 -3.49 -22.02 4.66
C GLN A 32 -3.77 -21.25 3.35
N ARG A 33 -3.32 -20.00 3.24
CA ARG A 33 -3.62 -19.16 2.08
C ARG A 33 -2.41 -18.34 1.66
N LYS A 34 -2.24 -18.18 0.34
CA LYS A 34 -1.25 -17.25 -0.19
C LYS A 34 -1.65 -15.82 0.17
N HIS A 35 -0.74 -15.08 0.80
CA HIS A 35 -0.95 -13.68 1.16
C HIS A 35 -0.67 -12.75 -0.02
N PRO A 36 -1.44 -11.66 -0.17
CA PRO A 36 -1.07 -10.59 -1.10
C PRO A 36 0.21 -9.91 -0.61
N ASP A 37 1.08 -9.56 -1.56
CA ASP A 37 2.27 -8.75 -1.30
C ASP A 37 1.88 -7.33 -0.85
N LEU A 38 2.54 -6.82 0.19
CA LEU A 38 2.35 -5.47 0.72
C LEU A 38 3.46 -4.57 0.19
N ARG A 39 3.09 -3.49 -0.49
CA ARG A 39 4.05 -2.52 -1.07
C ARG A 39 3.75 -1.11 -0.61
N VAL A 40 4.77 -0.26 -0.67
CA VAL A 40 4.63 1.18 -0.47
C VAL A 40 4.39 1.84 -1.82
N ALA A 41 3.55 2.89 -1.84
CA ALA A 41 3.36 3.69 -3.04
C ALA A 41 4.68 4.31 -3.49
N GLN A 42 5.16 3.94 -4.67
CA GLN A 42 6.44 4.42 -5.21
C GLN A 42 6.45 5.92 -5.51
N LEU A 43 5.26 6.49 -5.74
CA LEU A 43 5.06 7.92 -5.99
C LEU A 43 4.85 8.71 -4.69
N GLY A 44 4.97 8.08 -3.52
CA GLY A 44 4.84 8.73 -2.22
C GLY A 44 3.52 9.50 -2.06
N GLU A 45 3.61 10.69 -1.48
CA GLU A 45 2.47 11.62 -1.29
C GLU A 45 1.82 12.05 -2.62
N HIS A 46 2.57 12.03 -3.72
CA HIS A 46 2.10 12.46 -5.04
C HIS A 46 1.20 11.43 -5.72
N ALA A 47 1.16 10.19 -5.22
CA ALA A 47 0.39 9.11 -5.82
C ALA A 47 -1.09 9.50 -6.05
N GLY A 48 -1.70 10.22 -5.10
CA GLY A 48 -3.08 10.68 -5.21
C GLY A 48 -3.27 11.76 -6.30
N ALA A 49 -2.43 12.79 -6.28
CA ALA A 49 -2.51 13.89 -7.25
C ALA A 49 -2.23 13.41 -8.69
N ILE A 50 -1.23 12.54 -8.87
CA ILE A 50 -0.91 11.94 -10.18
C ILE A 50 -2.08 11.08 -10.65
N GLY A 51 -2.64 10.23 -9.78
CA GLY A 51 -3.81 9.41 -10.12
C GLY A 51 -5.01 10.26 -10.53
N ALA A 52 -5.28 11.36 -9.83
CA ALA A 52 -6.37 12.28 -10.17
C ALA A 52 -6.15 12.97 -11.53
N ALA A 53 -4.93 13.42 -11.83
CA ALA A 53 -4.61 14.04 -13.11
C ALA A 53 -4.76 13.05 -14.28
N LEU A 54 -4.27 11.81 -14.13
CA LEU A 54 -4.45 10.76 -15.13
C LEU A 54 -5.93 10.41 -15.31
N PHE A 55 -6.67 10.30 -14.22
CA PHE A 55 -8.12 10.04 -14.27
C PHE A 55 -8.85 11.13 -15.06
N GLY A 56 -8.56 12.41 -14.80
CA GLY A 56 -9.12 13.52 -15.56
C GLY A 56 -8.74 13.48 -17.04
N ALA A 57 -7.47 13.22 -17.35
CA ALA A 57 -6.96 13.18 -18.72
C ALA A 57 -7.55 12.02 -19.56
N MET A 58 -7.93 10.90 -18.94
CA MET A 58 -8.57 9.78 -19.64
C MET A 58 -10.05 10.02 -19.99
N HIS A 59 -10.68 11.01 -19.36
CA HIS A 59 -12.11 11.31 -19.52
C HIS A 59 -12.37 12.71 -20.10
N ALA A 60 -11.33 13.35 -20.63
CA ALA A 60 -11.38 14.61 -21.36
C ALA A 60 -11.24 14.36 -22.87
#